data_AF-A0A364L6U9-F1
#
_entry.id   AF-A0A364L6U9-F1
#
_cell.length_a   1.000
_cell.length_b   1.000
_cell.length_c   1.000
_cell.angle_alpha   90.00
_cell.angle_beta   90.00
_cell.angle_gamma   90.00
#
_symmetry.space_group_name_H-M   'P 1'
#
loop_
_entity.id
_entity.type
_entity.pdbx_description
1 polymer ?
#
loop_
_entity_poly.entity_id
_entity_poly.type
_entity_poly.pdbx_seq_one_letter_code
_entity_poly.pdbx_strand_id
1 'polypeptide(L)'
;MSASTILAARLLMVLEVYGQNTIYSGSGFGTYYYDVQEIDACGTSFEYQNMGGVHCSLETTLSLTQINSNYLVAMNNTQLSSDMPLYCGKKVIVSVNGQPSDLPLFIGDGCERCGTGSATATSWDTAGAPGLDFSYEVLNELSQGAACAEGHIDISWEIVDETLYDFDSTGSGLAQGPVSSPVPGSQASSPTTSSPTSTLATSIVEIPTETTGNSTQCSDATWQCNGNVLEQCYNEVWNPRATCVSGMTCQGDSNPYCTFPSPA
;
A
#
# COMPACT_ATOMS: atom_id res chain seq x y z
N MET A 1 -29.01 -27.07 61.74
CA MET A 1 -27.98 -26.39 60.90
C MET A 1 -28.66 -26.05 59.60
N SER A 2 -28.95 -24.77 59.35
CA SER A 2 -29.68 -24.33 58.16
C SER A 2 -28.67 -23.97 57.07
N ALA A 3 -28.71 -24.64 55.94
CA ALA A 3 -27.84 -24.37 54.80
C ALA A 3 -28.58 -23.47 53.82
N SER A 4 -28.16 -22.21 53.72
CA SER A 4 -28.65 -21.26 52.72
C SER A 4 -27.93 -21.49 51.40
N THR A 5 -28.68 -21.89 50.37
CA THR A 5 -28.22 -21.98 48.98
C THR A 5 -28.18 -20.58 48.37
N ILE A 6 -26.98 -20.10 48.03
CA ILE A 6 -26.78 -18.87 47.25
C ILE A 6 -26.89 -19.25 45.77
N LEU A 7 -27.97 -18.84 45.09
CA LEU A 7 -28.05 -18.86 43.64
C LEU A 7 -27.26 -17.65 43.09
N ALA A 8 -26.10 -17.91 42.50
CA ALA A 8 -25.39 -16.90 41.71
C ALA A 8 -25.97 -16.87 40.30
N ALA A 9 -26.73 -15.82 39.99
CA ALA A 9 -27.17 -15.53 38.63
C ALA A 9 -25.94 -15.12 37.80
N ARG A 10 -25.50 -15.99 36.88
CA ARG A 10 -24.48 -15.64 35.89
C ARG A 10 -25.11 -14.76 34.82
N LEU A 11 -24.77 -13.48 34.84
CA LEU A 11 -25.05 -12.53 33.78
C LEU A 11 -24.13 -12.87 32.59
N LEU A 12 -24.70 -13.46 31.53
CA LEU A 12 -24.03 -13.62 30.24
C LEU A 12 -24.07 -12.27 29.52
N MET A 13 -22.94 -11.55 29.50
CA MET A 13 -22.75 -10.46 28.55
C MET A 13 -22.51 -11.09 27.18
N VAL A 14 -23.50 -11.01 26.30
CA VAL A 14 -23.30 -11.23 24.87
C VAL A 14 -22.64 -9.96 24.36
N LEU A 15 -21.33 -9.98 24.21
CA LEU A 15 -20.63 -8.96 23.42
C LEU A 15 -21.00 -9.26 21.96
N GLU A 16 -21.85 -8.41 21.38
CA GLU A 16 -21.97 -8.33 19.93
C GLU A 16 -20.62 -7.86 19.40
N VAL A 17 -19.76 -8.80 19.03
CA VAL A 17 -18.62 -8.50 18.18
C VAL A 17 -19.24 -8.10 16.84
N TYR A 18 -19.26 -6.80 16.56
CA TYR A 18 -19.39 -6.32 15.19
C TYR A 18 -18.19 -6.88 14.42
N GLY A 19 -18.35 -8.06 13.84
CA GLY A 19 -17.34 -8.64 12.97
C GLY A 19 -17.14 -7.68 11.80
N GLN A 20 -15.94 -7.12 11.68
CA GLN A 20 -15.56 -6.41 10.46
C GLN A 20 -15.68 -7.40 9.31
N ASN A 21 -16.30 -6.98 8.21
CA ASN A 21 -16.51 -7.90 7.09
C ASN A 21 -15.17 -8.14 6.38
N THR A 22 -14.63 -9.35 6.49
CA THR A 22 -13.41 -9.75 5.78
C THR A 22 -13.70 -9.79 4.28
N ILE A 23 -13.00 -8.94 3.51
CA ILE A 23 -13.09 -8.90 2.04
C ILE A 23 -12.13 -9.90 1.39
N TYR A 24 -10.99 -10.17 2.02
CA TYR A 24 -10.02 -11.15 1.58
C TYR A 24 -9.18 -11.65 2.74
N SER A 25 -8.68 -12.88 2.67
CA SER A 25 -7.74 -13.42 3.66
C SER A 25 -6.71 -14.30 2.99
N GLY A 26 -5.56 -14.45 3.64
CA GLY A 26 -4.46 -15.26 3.14
C GLY A 26 -3.49 -15.69 4.23
N SER A 27 -2.55 -16.53 3.84
CA SER A 27 -1.42 -16.95 4.66
C SER A 27 -0.18 -17.07 3.79
N GLY A 28 0.99 -16.86 4.40
CA GLY A 28 2.26 -16.85 3.69
C GLY A 28 3.30 -16.13 4.51
N PHE A 29 4.07 -15.26 3.86
CA PHE A 29 5.27 -14.67 4.44
C PHE A 29 5.19 -13.14 4.45
N GLY A 30 5.56 -12.55 5.58
CA GLY A 30 5.77 -11.11 5.70
C GLY A 30 7.22 -10.77 5.44
N THR A 31 7.52 -9.75 4.62
CA THR A 31 8.87 -9.15 4.54
C THR A 31 8.81 -7.62 4.66
N TYR A 32 9.91 -6.91 4.42
CA TYR A 32 9.95 -5.44 4.38
C TYR A 32 10.63 -4.91 3.12
N TYR A 33 10.29 -3.69 2.72
CA TYR A 33 10.89 -3.03 1.56
C TYR A 33 11.19 -1.54 1.72
N TYR A 34 10.65 -0.90 2.76
CA TYR A 34 10.80 0.54 2.98
C TYR A 34 10.80 0.87 4.48
N ASP A 35 11.17 2.10 4.84
CA ASP A 35 10.85 2.67 6.16
C ASP A 35 11.11 4.18 6.14
N VAL A 36 10.10 4.98 6.45
CA VAL A 36 10.22 6.46 6.38
C VAL A 36 10.76 7.08 7.67
N GLN A 37 10.88 6.31 8.76
CA GLN A 37 11.41 6.77 10.05
C GLN A 37 12.82 6.25 10.28
N GLU A 38 13.04 4.94 10.13
CA GLU A 38 14.33 4.27 10.22
C GLU A 38 14.90 4.00 8.82
N ILE A 39 15.31 5.08 8.14
CA ILE A 39 15.75 5.05 6.73
C ILE A 39 16.96 4.13 6.53
N ASP A 40 17.84 3.99 7.52
CA ASP A 40 19.02 3.12 7.47
C ASP A 40 18.87 1.97 8.46
N ALA A 41 18.60 0.75 7.98
CA ALA A 41 18.42 -0.44 8.80
C ALA A 41 19.00 -1.69 8.11
N CYS A 42 19.39 -2.69 8.91
CA CYS A 42 19.92 -3.97 8.41
C CYS A 42 21.08 -3.87 7.39
N GLY A 43 21.86 -2.78 7.43
CA GLY A 43 22.94 -2.53 6.47
C GLY A 43 22.48 -2.07 5.08
N THR A 44 21.20 -1.72 4.92
CA THR A 44 20.64 -1.08 3.71
C THR A 44 20.10 0.31 4.05
N SER A 45 19.98 1.14 3.02
CA SER A 45 19.25 2.41 3.09
C SER A 45 17.97 2.31 2.27
N PHE A 46 16.86 2.84 2.80
CA PHE A 46 15.54 2.90 2.16
C PHE A 46 15.28 4.24 1.47
N GLU A 47 16.25 5.16 1.41
CA GLU A 47 16.08 6.50 0.85
C GLU A 47 15.40 6.49 -0.52
N TYR A 48 15.88 5.64 -1.44
CA TYR A 48 15.33 5.55 -2.79
C TYR A 48 13.99 4.83 -2.86
N GLN A 49 13.80 3.80 -2.04
CA GLN A 49 12.53 3.07 -1.94
C GLN A 49 11.44 4.02 -1.45
N ASN A 50 11.74 4.84 -0.44
CA ASN A 50 10.81 5.81 0.12
C ASN A 50 10.38 6.91 -0.88
N MET A 51 11.18 7.15 -1.92
CA MET A 51 10.82 8.07 -3.02
C MET A 51 9.92 7.43 -4.08
N GLY A 52 9.77 6.10 -4.07
CA GLY A 52 8.89 5.37 -4.97
C GLY A 52 7.43 5.73 -4.76
N GLY A 53 6.71 5.91 -5.86
CA GLY A 53 5.26 6.10 -5.87
C GLY A 53 4.53 4.82 -5.51
N VAL A 54 3.44 4.91 -4.75
CA VAL A 54 2.66 3.74 -4.35
C VAL A 54 1.56 3.42 -5.36
N HIS A 55 1.28 2.14 -5.56
CA HIS A 55 0.30 1.67 -6.54
C HIS A 55 -1.09 2.30 -6.35
N CYS A 56 -1.55 2.48 -5.10
CA CYS A 56 -2.88 2.99 -4.82
C CYS A 56 -3.12 4.45 -5.23
N SER A 57 -2.08 5.20 -5.58
CA SER A 57 -2.15 6.63 -5.88
C SER A 57 -2.04 6.92 -7.38
N LEU A 58 -3.17 6.95 -8.10
CA LEU A 58 -3.18 6.97 -9.56
C LEU A 58 -2.83 8.33 -10.18
N GLU A 59 -3.60 9.38 -9.89
CA GLU A 59 -3.46 10.66 -10.61
C GLU A 59 -2.34 11.54 -10.03
N THR A 60 -2.38 11.75 -8.71
CA THR A 60 -1.33 12.47 -7.98
C THR A 60 -0.49 11.44 -7.24
N THR A 61 0.39 10.74 -7.96
CA THR A 61 1.22 9.66 -7.42
C THR A 61 1.97 10.12 -6.17
N LEU A 62 1.52 9.64 -5.00
CA LEU A 62 2.19 9.87 -3.73
C LEU A 62 3.33 8.88 -3.54
N SER A 63 4.49 9.38 -3.12
CA SER A 63 5.57 8.53 -2.62
C SER A 63 5.33 8.05 -1.20
N LEU A 64 6.04 7.01 -0.78
CA LEU A 64 6.03 6.54 0.61
C LEU A 64 6.40 7.66 1.60
N THR A 65 7.40 8.48 1.28
CA THR A 65 7.74 9.69 2.06
C THR A 65 6.58 10.69 2.15
N GLN A 66 5.81 10.88 1.08
CA GLN A 66 4.66 11.79 1.09
C GLN A 66 3.47 11.25 1.87
N ILE A 67 3.26 9.93 1.84
CA ILE A 67 2.27 9.24 2.68
C ILE A 67 2.65 9.34 4.15
N ASN A 68 3.97 9.31 4.42
CA ASN A 68 4.56 9.51 5.75
C ASN A 68 3.97 8.55 6.80
N SER A 69 3.90 7.26 6.46
CA SER A 69 3.39 6.20 7.34
C SER A 69 4.19 4.91 7.14
N ASN A 70 4.60 4.28 8.24
CA ASN A 70 5.20 2.95 8.25
C ASN A 70 4.16 1.81 8.27
N TYR A 71 2.86 2.14 8.30
CA TYR A 71 1.79 1.15 8.34
C TYR A 71 1.19 0.81 6.97
N LEU A 72 1.78 1.31 5.88
CA LEU A 72 1.39 0.92 4.54
C LEU A 72 1.89 -0.49 4.26
N VAL A 73 1.01 -1.29 3.66
CA VAL A 73 1.25 -2.68 3.29
C VAL A 73 1.19 -2.82 1.77
N ALA A 74 2.17 -3.51 1.21
CA ALA A 74 2.12 -3.97 -0.16
C ALA A 74 1.56 -5.40 -0.24
N MET A 75 0.51 -5.62 -1.04
CA MET A 75 -0.08 -6.95 -1.28
C MET A 75 0.22 -7.45 -2.70
N ASN A 76 -0.16 -8.69 -3.04
CA ASN A 76 -0.05 -9.22 -4.40
C ASN A 76 -0.45 -8.18 -5.47
N ASN A 77 0.52 -7.78 -6.31
CA ASN A 77 0.35 -6.71 -7.28
C ASN A 77 -0.78 -7.00 -8.29
N THR A 78 -0.84 -8.22 -8.85
CA THR A 78 -1.89 -8.61 -9.80
C THR A 78 -3.28 -8.55 -9.17
N GLN A 79 -3.41 -8.99 -7.91
CA GLN A 79 -4.68 -8.92 -7.19
C GLN A 79 -5.09 -7.48 -6.92
N LEU A 80 -4.16 -6.64 -6.46
CA LEU A 80 -4.41 -5.21 -6.24
C LEU A 80 -4.86 -4.52 -7.52
N SER A 81 -4.16 -4.74 -8.63
CA SER A 81 -4.50 -4.14 -9.91
C SER A 81 -5.82 -4.62 -10.49
N SER A 82 -6.30 -5.81 -10.12
CA SER A 82 -7.59 -6.30 -10.60
C SER A 82 -8.79 -5.53 -10.05
N ASP A 83 -8.65 -4.92 -8.87
CA ASP A 83 -9.70 -4.11 -8.24
C ASP A 83 -9.10 -3.19 -7.16
N MET A 84 -8.45 -2.10 -7.58
CA MET A 84 -7.85 -1.17 -6.62
C MET A 84 -8.88 -0.54 -5.66
N PRO A 85 -10.09 -0.15 -6.08
CA PRO A 85 -11.10 0.38 -5.16
C PRO A 85 -11.54 -0.59 -4.05
N LEU A 86 -11.46 -1.90 -4.30
CA LEU A 86 -11.76 -2.92 -3.30
C LEU A 86 -10.71 -2.97 -2.19
N TYR A 87 -9.42 -2.80 -2.52
CA TYR A 87 -8.32 -3.04 -1.58
C TYR A 87 -7.63 -1.77 -1.07
N CYS A 88 -7.43 -0.76 -1.90
CA CYS A 88 -6.66 0.42 -1.54
C CYS A 88 -7.23 1.13 -0.31
N GLY A 89 -6.36 1.37 0.66
CA GLY A 89 -6.71 2.03 1.92
C GLY A 89 -7.40 1.13 2.94
N LYS A 90 -7.76 -0.10 2.58
CA LYS A 90 -8.42 -1.04 3.49
C LYS A 90 -7.46 -1.53 4.55
N LYS A 91 -8.01 -1.68 5.75
CA LYS A 91 -7.33 -2.20 6.92
C LYS A 91 -6.91 -3.65 6.72
N VAL A 92 -5.70 -3.94 7.19
CA VAL A 92 -5.14 -5.29 7.24
C VAL A 92 -4.95 -5.69 8.69
N ILE A 93 -5.45 -6.87 9.05
CA ILE A 93 -5.18 -7.50 10.34
C ILE A 93 -4.18 -8.61 10.07
N VAL A 94 -2.93 -8.41 10.48
CA VAL A 94 -1.88 -9.42 10.35
C VAL A 94 -1.80 -10.24 11.63
N SER A 95 -1.68 -11.55 11.52
CA SER A 95 -1.52 -12.46 12.64
C SER A 95 -0.21 -13.23 12.54
N VAL A 96 0.53 -13.30 13.65
CA VAL A 96 1.74 -14.11 13.80
C VAL A 96 1.46 -15.18 14.84
N ASN A 97 1.72 -16.46 14.52
CA ASN A 97 1.36 -17.59 15.38
C ASN A 97 -0.12 -17.59 15.82
N GLY A 98 -1.01 -17.13 14.92
CA GLY A 98 -2.44 -17.02 15.17
C GLY A 98 -2.85 -15.90 16.14
N GLN A 99 -1.94 -15.01 16.53
CA GLN A 99 -2.26 -13.81 17.31
C GLN A 99 -2.34 -12.59 16.39
N PRO A 100 -3.50 -11.94 16.28
CA PRO A 100 -3.64 -10.72 15.48
C PRO A 100 -2.89 -9.55 16.12
N SER A 101 -2.27 -8.72 15.28
CA SER A 101 -1.67 -7.45 15.66
C SER A 101 -2.71 -6.34 15.74
N ASP A 102 -2.53 -5.39 16.65
CA ASP A 102 -3.35 -4.18 16.74
C ASP A 102 -2.79 -3.01 15.89
N LEU A 103 -1.82 -3.28 15.02
CA LEU A 103 -1.20 -2.28 14.15
C LEU A 103 -2.23 -1.72 13.14
N PRO A 104 -2.25 -0.40 12.87
CA PRO A 104 -3.20 0.23 11.96
C PRO A 104 -2.78 0.06 10.50
N LEU A 105 -2.51 -1.18 10.09
CA LEU A 105 -2.01 -1.51 8.77
C LEU A 105 -3.06 -1.29 7.69
N PHE A 106 -2.65 -0.76 6.53
CA PHE A 106 -3.55 -0.57 5.40
C PHE A 106 -2.87 -0.85 4.06
N ILE A 107 -3.62 -1.35 3.09
CA ILE A 107 -3.11 -1.58 1.73
C ILE A 107 -2.84 -0.24 1.06
N GLY A 108 -1.63 -0.07 0.52
CA GLY A 108 -1.31 1.11 -0.28
C GLY A 108 -0.48 0.84 -1.53
N ASP A 109 0.10 -0.35 -1.65
CA ASP A 109 1.04 -0.64 -2.73
C ASP A 109 0.96 -2.10 -3.22
N GLY A 110 1.60 -2.37 -4.35
CA GLY A 110 1.66 -3.68 -4.98
C GLY A 110 3.04 -4.33 -4.84
N CYS A 111 3.05 -5.60 -4.48
CA CYS A 111 4.23 -6.44 -4.34
C CYS A 111 4.16 -7.57 -5.39
N GLU A 112 5.09 -7.54 -6.34
CA GLU A 112 5.19 -8.54 -7.42
C GLU A 112 5.48 -9.94 -6.87
N ARG A 113 6.48 -10.07 -5.98
CA ARG A 113 6.86 -11.35 -5.40
C ARG A 113 5.75 -11.96 -4.54
N CYS A 114 4.93 -11.12 -3.92
CA CYS A 114 3.81 -11.55 -3.07
C CYS A 114 2.70 -12.25 -3.87
N GLY A 115 2.73 -12.17 -5.20
CA GLY A 115 1.84 -12.91 -6.09
C GLY A 115 2.42 -14.20 -6.67
N THR A 116 3.66 -14.54 -6.35
CA THR A 116 4.31 -15.75 -6.84
C THR A 116 4.44 -16.80 -5.74
N GLY A 117 4.71 -18.04 -6.12
CA GLY A 117 4.75 -19.18 -5.20
C GLY A 117 3.37 -19.81 -4.94
N SER A 118 3.37 -20.87 -4.14
CA SER A 118 2.14 -21.60 -3.78
C SER A 118 1.46 -20.95 -2.58
N ALA A 119 0.15 -20.71 -2.67
CA ALA A 119 -0.68 -20.25 -1.54
C ALA A 119 -0.67 -21.19 -0.31
N THR A 120 -0.20 -22.43 -0.48
CA THR A 120 -0.05 -23.42 0.60
C THR A 120 1.41 -23.66 0.98
N ALA A 121 2.33 -22.80 0.55
CA ALA A 121 3.74 -22.92 0.91
C ALA A 121 3.90 -22.78 2.43
N THR A 122 4.63 -23.71 3.03
CA THR A 122 5.00 -23.68 4.46
C THR A 122 6.50 -23.50 4.64
N SER A 123 7.21 -23.18 3.55
CA SER A 123 8.64 -22.96 3.51
C SER A 123 8.93 -21.74 2.67
N TRP A 124 9.76 -20.85 3.18
CA TRP A 124 10.20 -19.66 2.49
C TRP A 124 10.90 -19.99 1.16
N ASP A 125 10.54 -19.27 0.11
CA ASP A 125 11.22 -19.28 -1.18
C ASP A 125 11.50 -17.84 -1.63
N THR A 126 12.78 -17.52 -1.76
CA THR A 126 13.24 -16.21 -2.20
C THR A 126 12.76 -15.82 -3.60
N ALA A 127 12.45 -16.79 -4.47
CA ALA A 127 11.98 -16.56 -5.83
C ALA A 127 10.45 -16.39 -5.92
N GLY A 128 9.70 -16.74 -4.87
CA GLY A 128 8.26 -16.52 -4.86
C GLY A 128 7.56 -17.07 -3.62
N ALA A 129 7.00 -16.16 -2.85
CA ALA A 129 6.34 -16.44 -1.60
C ALA A 129 5.05 -15.59 -1.53
N PRO A 130 3.86 -16.21 -1.43
CA PRO A 130 2.64 -15.44 -1.21
C PRO A 130 2.79 -14.69 0.11
N GLY A 131 2.32 -13.46 0.17
CA GLY A 131 2.65 -12.65 1.33
C GLY A 131 2.24 -11.19 1.28
N LEU A 132 2.82 -10.45 2.20
CA LEU A 132 2.71 -9.02 2.35
C LEU A 132 4.12 -8.44 2.56
N ASP A 133 4.39 -7.28 1.98
CA ASP A 133 5.60 -6.52 2.26
C ASP A 133 5.24 -5.27 3.09
N PHE A 134 5.99 -5.06 4.18
CA PHE A 134 5.75 -4.04 5.19
C PHE A 134 6.86 -2.98 5.19
N SER A 135 6.76 -2.02 6.12
CA SER A 135 7.96 -1.27 6.53
C SER A 135 8.89 -2.16 7.37
N TYR A 136 10.16 -1.76 7.46
CA TYR A 136 11.13 -2.44 8.32
C TYR A 136 10.66 -2.45 9.79
N GLU A 137 10.26 -1.31 10.35
CA GLU A 137 9.79 -1.23 11.74
C GLU A 137 8.61 -2.17 12.00
N VAL A 138 7.64 -2.26 11.08
CA VAL A 138 6.50 -3.18 11.21
C VAL A 138 6.95 -4.63 11.19
N LEU A 139 7.80 -5.05 10.24
CA LEU A 139 8.30 -6.43 10.26
C LEU A 139 9.10 -6.69 11.53
N ASN A 140 9.91 -5.73 11.97
CA ASN A 140 10.73 -5.86 13.17
C ASN A 140 9.88 -6.00 14.43
N GLU A 141 8.76 -5.28 14.53
CA GLU A 141 7.80 -5.43 15.62
C GLU A 141 7.11 -6.80 15.59
N LEU A 142 6.55 -7.18 14.42
CA LEU A 142 5.85 -8.47 14.26
C LEU A 142 6.77 -9.68 14.49
N SER A 143 8.04 -9.55 14.14
CA SER A 143 9.07 -10.58 14.30
C SER A 143 9.76 -10.57 15.67
N GLN A 144 9.39 -9.66 16.57
CA GLN A 144 10.03 -9.48 17.88
C GLN A 144 11.54 -9.18 17.80
N GLY A 145 11.94 -8.35 16.84
CA GLY A 145 13.31 -7.89 16.66
C GLY A 145 14.15 -8.72 15.69
N ALA A 146 13.55 -9.67 14.96
CA ALA A 146 14.27 -10.61 14.10
C ALA A 146 14.33 -10.19 12.62
N ALA A 147 13.81 -9.02 12.25
CA ALA A 147 13.71 -8.60 10.85
C ALA A 147 15.05 -8.62 10.12
N CYS A 148 16.13 -8.07 10.70
CA CYS A 148 17.43 -8.10 10.03
C CYS A 148 18.08 -9.48 9.95
N ALA A 149 17.77 -10.38 10.89
CA ALA A 149 18.39 -11.71 10.94
C ALA A 149 17.73 -12.67 9.95
N GLU A 150 16.40 -12.63 9.86
CA GLU A 150 15.61 -13.57 9.07
C GLU A 150 15.10 -12.97 7.75
N GLY A 151 14.83 -11.66 7.71
CA GLY A 151 14.28 -10.95 6.54
C GLY A 151 12.82 -11.29 6.21
N HIS A 152 12.22 -12.26 6.92
CA HIS A 152 10.84 -12.69 6.73
C HIS A 152 10.27 -13.33 8.00
N ILE A 153 8.94 -13.42 8.08
CA ILE A 153 8.20 -14.21 9.10
C ILE A 153 6.98 -14.89 8.48
N ASP A 154 6.52 -15.98 9.09
CA ASP A 154 5.24 -16.60 8.76
C ASP A 154 4.07 -15.74 9.29
N ILE A 155 3.10 -15.45 8.42
CA ILE A 155 1.91 -14.67 8.74
C ILE A 155 0.63 -15.31 8.19
N SER A 156 -0.48 -14.96 8.82
CA SER A 156 -1.79 -14.93 8.15
C SER A 156 -2.34 -13.52 8.19
N TRP A 157 -3.26 -13.18 7.30
CA TRP A 157 -3.87 -11.86 7.31
C TRP A 157 -5.32 -11.88 6.85
N GLU A 158 -6.05 -10.86 7.28
CA GLU A 158 -7.38 -10.51 6.81
C GLU A 158 -7.35 -9.06 6.33
N ILE A 159 -7.89 -8.81 5.13
CA ILE A 159 -8.23 -7.48 4.68
C ILE A 159 -9.70 -7.30 5.00
N VAL A 160 -10.05 -6.24 5.72
CA VAL A 160 -11.42 -5.99 6.17
C VAL A 160 -11.99 -4.73 5.52
N ASP A 161 -13.31 -4.64 5.44
CA ASP A 161 -14.03 -3.49 4.87
C ASP A 161 -14.06 -2.27 5.83
N GLU A 162 -12.89 -1.89 6.32
CA GLU A 162 -12.64 -0.68 7.11
C GLU A 162 -11.55 0.11 6.37
N THR A 163 -11.85 1.33 5.94
CA THR A 163 -10.86 2.18 5.25
C THR A 163 -10.10 3.03 6.28
N LEU A 164 -8.76 2.96 6.26
CA LEU A 164 -7.88 3.77 7.11
C LEU A 164 -7.21 4.92 6.33
N TYR A 165 -7.09 4.80 5.01
CA TYR A 165 -6.49 5.81 4.15
C TYR A 165 -7.29 5.97 2.86
N ASP A 166 -7.70 7.18 2.52
CA ASP A 166 -8.36 7.48 1.25
C ASP A 166 -7.30 7.70 0.17
N PHE A 167 -7.22 6.75 -0.77
CA PHE A 167 -6.38 6.85 -1.95
C PHE A 167 -7.19 7.25 -3.17
N ASP A 168 -6.54 7.93 -4.12
CA ASP A 168 -7.11 8.18 -5.44
C ASP A 168 -6.99 6.93 -6.34
N SER A 169 -7.63 5.85 -5.92
CA SER A 169 -7.60 4.53 -6.57
C SER A 169 -8.47 4.45 -7.83
N THR A 170 -9.18 5.53 -8.18
CA THR A 170 -10.04 5.63 -9.36
C THR A 170 -9.63 6.72 -10.34
N GLY A 171 -8.57 7.49 -10.06
CA GLY A 171 -8.13 8.61 -10.91
C GLY A 171 -9.07 9.82 -10.86
N SER A 172 -9.76 10.00 -9.74
CA SER A 172 -10.69 11.09 -9.49
C SER A 172 -10.01 12.45 -9.28
N GLY A 173 -8.70 12.46 -8.96
CA GLY A 173 -7.94 13.66 -8.59
C GLY A 173 -8.35 14.27 -7.24
N LEU A 174 -9.13 13.53 -6.43
CA LEU A 174 -9.52 13.97 -5.09
C LEU A 174 -8.33 13.94 -4.12
N ALA A 175 -8.45 14.72 -3.04
CA ALA A 175 -7.44 14.74 -1.99
C ALA A 175 -7.30 13.35 -1.36
N GLN A 176 -6.05 12.95 -1.12
CA GLN A 176 -5.67 11.66 -0.55
C GLN A 176 -5.16 11.86 0.87
N GLY A 177 -5.37 10.89 1.77
CA GLY A 177 -4.90 11.00 3.15
C GLY A 177 -5.56 10.03 4.14
N PRO A 178 -5.12 10.03 5.42
CA PRO A 178 -5.73 9.22 6.46
C PRO A 178 -7.20 9.56 6.67
N VAL A 179 -8.04 8.54 6.82
CA VAL A 179 -9.45 8.74 7.17
C VAL A 179 -9.51 9.21 8.62
N SER A 180 -10.10 10.38 8.85
CA SER A 180 -10.39 10.84 10.20
C SER A 180 -11.45 9.93 10.81
N SER A 181 -11.10 9.10 11.79
CA SER A 181 -12.10 8.30 12.51
C SER A 181 -13.17 9.24 13.12
N PRO A 182 -14.47 8.90 13.04
CA PRO A 182 -15.47 9.61 13.82
C PRO A 182 -15.18 9.36 15.30
N VAL A 183 -14.61 10.35 15.99
CA VAL A 183 -14.53 10.33 17.45
C VAL A 183 -15.97 10.31 17.99
N PRO A 184 -16.39 9.31 18.78
CA PRO A 184 -17.68 9.37 19.45
C PRO A 184 -17.64 10.45 20.53
N GLY A 185 -18.19 11.63 20.20
CA GLY A 185 -18.54 12.66 21.17
C GLY A 185 -17.50 13.77 21.36
N SER A 186 -17.73 14.89 20.68
CA SER A 186 -17.95 16.19 21.33
C SER A 186 -18.29 17.23 20.26
N GLN A 187 -19.51 17.78 20.34
CA GLN A 187 -19.79 19.05 19.69
C GLN A 187 -18.86 20.12 20.26
N ALA A 188 -18.05 20.75 19.43
CA ALA A 188 -17.52 22.07 19.72
C ALA A 188 -17.44 22.87 18.43
N SER A 189 -18.16 23.99 18.45
CA SER A 189 -18.32 24.96 17.39
C SER A 189 -17.01 25.62 16.95
N SER A 190 -17.01 26.08 15.70
CA SER A 190 -15.93 26.75 14.95
C SER A 190 -15.29 27.97 15.66
N PRO A 191 -14.17 28.52 15.16
CA PRO A 191 -14.24 29.39 13.97
C PRO A 191 -13.14 29.19 12.92
N THR A 192 -13.54 29.53 11.70
CA THR A 192 -12.78 29.83 10.49
C THR A 192 -11.51 30.65 10.75
N THR A 193 -10.40 30.25 10.12
CA THR A 193 -9.30 31.16 9.80
C THR A 193 -8.81 30.86 8.38
N SER A 194 -9.31 31.67 7.45
CA SER A 194 -8.84 31.75 6.07
C SER A 194 -7.42 32.34 6.02
N SER A 195 -6.50 31.63 5.39
CA SER A 195 -5.19 32.14 4.97
C SER A 195 -4.93 31.76 3.50
N PRO A 196 -4.15 32.56 2.76
CA PRO A 196 -4.47 32.92 1.38
C PRO A 196 -4.00 31.92 0.32
N THR A 197 -4.81 31.82 -0.74
CA THR A 197 -4.47 31.23 -2.04
C THR A 197 -3.23 31.88 -2.63
N SER A 198 -2.17 31.10 -2.81
CA SER A 198 -1.04 31.45 -3.67
C SER A 198 -1.24 30.78 -5.03
N THR A 199 -1.81 31.52 -5.97
CA THR A 199 -1.90 31.11 -7.38
C THR A 199 -0.53 31.35 -8.04
N LEU A 200 0.30 30.30 -8.14
CA LEU A 200 1.34 30.27 -9.17
C LEU A 200 0.70 29.83 -10.48
N ALA A 201 0.47 30.81 -11.36
CA ALA A 201 0.20 30.57 -12.76
C ALA A 201 1.50 30.10 -13.43
N THR A 202 1.62 28.80 -13.70
CA THR A 202 2.65 28.27 -14.59
C THR A 202 2.04 28.16 -15.99
N SER A 203 2.56 28.97 -16.91
CA SER A 203 2.18 28.96 -18.33
C SER A 203 2.39 27.58 -18.93
N ILE A 204 1.32 26.96 -19.41
CA ILE A 204 1.37 25.76 -20.25
C ILE A 204 1.86 26.23 -21.62
N VAL A 205 3.09 25.84 -21.97
CA VAL A 205 3.59 25.96 -23.33
C VAL A 205 3.10 24.73 -24.08
N GLU A 206 2.11 24.89 -24.95
CA GLU A 206 1.75 23.89 -25.96
C GLU A 206 2.96 23.66 -26.88
N ILE A 207 3.40 22.42 -27.00
CA ILE A 207 4.38 21.95 -28.00
C ILE A 207 3.79 20.68 -28.65
N PRO A 208 3.88 20.51 -29.98
CA PRO A 208 2.88 19.79 -30.75
C PRO A 208 3.02 18.27 -30.65
N THR A 209 1.86 17.62 -30.71
CA THR A 209 1.67 16.19 -31.00
C THR A 209 2.32 15.80 -32.31
N GLU A 210 3.37 14.97 -32.24
CA GLU A 210 3.67 14.01 -33.30
C GLU A 210 3.16 12.64 -32.90
N THR A 211 2.24 12.14 -33.72
CA THR A 211 1.57 10.85 -33.60
C THR A 211 2.45 9.77 -34.21
N THR A 212 2.76 8.69 -33.48
CA THR A 212 2.91 7.34 -34.06
C THR A 212 2.93 6.28 -32.97
N GLY A 213 1.93 5.38 -32.97
CA GLY A 213 1.93 4.19 -32.10
C GLY A 213 0.54 3.82 -31.60
N ASN A 214 -0.30 3.31 -32.50
CA ASN A 214 -1.67 2.90 -32.24
C ASN A 214 -1.70 1.56 -31.47
N SER A 215 -2.02 1.59 -30.17
CA SER A 215 -2.55 0.45 -29.42
C SER A 215 -3.50 0.98 -28.35
N THR A 216 -4.76 1.22 -28.74
CA THR A 216 -5.76 1.90 -27.91
C THR A 216 -6.38 1.01 -26.83
N GLN A 217 -5.89 -0.22 -26.66
CA GLN A 217 -6.25 -1.09 -25.55
C GLN A 217 -4.98 -1.75 -25.02
N CYS A 218 -4.87 -1.77 -23.70
CA CYS A 218 -3.80 -2.42 -22.97
C CYS A 218 -4.41 -3.37 -21.93
N SER A 219 -3.63 -4.35 -21.47
CA SER A 219 -4.06 -5.24 -20.40
C SER A 219 -3.72 -4.60 -19.05
N ASP A 220 -4.67 -4.56 -18.13
CA ASP A 220 -4.46 -3.98 -16.80
C ASP A 220 -3.20 -4.52 -16.12
N ALA A 221 -2.54 -3.66 -15.36
CA ALA A 221 -1.25 -3.88 -14.71
C ALA A 221 -0.04 -4.02 -15.64
N THR A 222 -0.21 -4.03 -16.97
CA THR A 222 0.92 -4.03 -17.90
C THR A 222 1.67 -2.71 -17.81
N TRP A 223 2.99 -2.76 -17.81
CA TRP A 223 3.83 -1.57 -17.88
C TRP A 223 4.46 -1.40 -19.26
N GLN A 224 4.75 -0.15 -19.64
CA GLN A 224 5.51 0.16 -20.84
C GLN A 224 6.35 1.44 -20.68
N CYS A 225 7.31 1.60 -21.58
CA CYS A 225 7.94 2.89 -21.85
C CYS A 225 7.25 3.59 -23.03
N ASN A 226 6.75 4.81 -22.80
CA ASN A 226 6.30 5.72 -23.85
C ASN A 226 7.27 6.91 -23.92
N GLY A 227 8.29 6.79 -24.76
CA GLY A 227 9.40 7.74 -24.80
C GLY A 227 10.18 7.74 -23.48
N ASN A 228 10.11 8.85 -22.73
CA ASN A 228 10.75 8.98 -21.42
C ASN A 228 9.77 8.78 -20.25
N VAL A 229 8.54 8.35 -20.53
CA VAL A 229 7.50 8.16 -19.53
C VAL A 229 7.31 6.67 -19.28
N LEU A 230 7.32 6.29 -18.01
CA LEU A 230 6.88 4.98 -17.55
C LEU A 230 5.36 5.06 -17.44
N GLU A 231 4.65 4.25 -18.21
CA GLU A 231 3.20 4.16 -18.18
C GLU A 231 2.78 2.79 -17.65
N GLN A 232 1.69 2.77 -16.89
CA GLN A 232 1.03 1.54 -16.49
C GLN A 232 -0.40 1.55 -17.04
N CYS A 233 -0.81 0.42 -17.58
CA CYS A 233 -2.16 0.21 -18.05
C CYS A 233 -3.10 0.02 -16.87
N TYR A 234 -4.19 0.79 -16.85
CA TYR A 234 -5.25 0.64 -15.90
C TYR A 234 -6.59 1.05 -16.52
N ASN A 235 -7.62 0.22 -16.33
CA ASN A 235 -8.93 0.35 -16.97
C ASN A 235 -8.82 0.48 -18.50
N GLU A 236 -7.96 -0.35 -19.11
CA GLU A 236 -7.65 -0.32 -20.56
C GLU A 236 -7.02 1.01 -21.06
N VAL A 237 -6.59 1.89 -20.16
CA VAL A 237 -5.96 3.18 -20.48
C VAL A 237 -4.52 3.21 -19.98
N TRP A 238 -3.60 3.69 -20.81
CA TRP A 238 -2.22 3.96 -20.40
C TRP A 238 -2.16 5.22 -19.55
N ASN A 239 -1.71 5.07 -18.30
CA ASN A 239 -1.58 6.17 -17.35
C ASN A 239 -0.09 6.43 -17.07
N PRO A 240 0.41 7.65 -17.28
CA PRO A 240 1.76 8.05 -16.87
C PRO A 240 1.97 7.83 -15.36
N ARG A 241 3.07 7.16 -14.99
CA ARG A 241 3.44 6.90 -13.60
C ARG A 241 4.70 7.66 -13.17
N ALA A 242 5.65 7.78 -14.07
CA ALA A 242 6.87 8.55 -13.85
C ALA A 242 7.43 9.08 -15.16
N THR A 243 8.07 10.23 -15.13
CA THR A 243 8.85 10.75 -16.28
C THR A 243 10.31 10.75 -15.89
N CYS A 244 11.15 10.14 -16.73
CA CYS A 244 12.59 10.13 -16.50
C CYS A 244 13.16 11.55 -16.50
N VAL A 245 14.02 11.82 -15.52
CA VAL A 245 14.69 13.10 -15.38
C VAL A 245 15.63 13.37 -16.57
N SER A 246 15.94 14.64 -16.81
CA SER A 246 16.77 15.06 -17.95
C SER A 246 18.10 14.30 -18.01
N GLY A 247 18.38 13.70 -19.18
CA GLY A 247 19.55 12.85 -19.40
C GLY A 247 19.33 11.35 -19.18
N MET A 248 18.19 10.94 -18.61
CA MET A 248 17.78 9.54 -18.51
C MET A 248 16.76 9.18 -19.60
N THR A 249 16.71 7.90 -19.95
CA THR A 249 15.71 7.31 -20.85
C THR A 249 14.96 6.20 -20.14
N CYS A 250 13.67 6.06 -20.43
CA CYS A 250 12.90 4.90 -20.00
C CYS A 250 13.41 3.67 -20.76
N GLN A 251 13.69 2.59 -20.04
CA GLN A 251 14.16 1.32 -20.56
C GLN A 251 13.45 0.17 -19.85
N GLY A 252 13.41 -1.00 -20.46
CA GLY A 252 12.69 -2.17 -19.93
C GLY A 252 11.27 -2.25 -20.48
N ASP A 253 10.89 -3.46 -20.92
CA ASP A 253 9.60 -3.70 -21.56
C ASP A 253 8.47 -3.74 -20.51
N SER A 254 8.23 -4.90 -19.91
CA SER A 254 7.18 -5.11 -18.90
C SER A 254 7.55 -4.67 -17.49
N ASN A 255 8.79 -4.19 -17.29
CA ASN A 255 9.25 -3.63 -16.02
C ASN A 255 10.14 -2.41 -16.33
N PRO A 256 9.53 -1.27 -16.66
CA PRO A 256 10.25 -0.11 -17.14
C PRO A 256 10.94 0.63 -15.99
N TYR A 257 12.10 1.21 -16.26
CA TYR A 257 12.94 1.94 -15.33
C TYR A 257 13.67 3.09 -16.04
N CYS A 258 14.00 4.13 -15.29
CA CYS A 258 14.82 5.23 -15.81
C CYS A 258 16.31 4.92 -15.65
N THR A 259 17.07 5.08 -16.72
CA THR A 259 18.54 4.92 -16.68
C THR A 259 19.23 5.93 -17.59
N PHE A 260 20.49 6.26 -17.29
CA PHE A 260 21.32 7.03 -18.21
C PHE A 260 21.65 6.17 -19.44
N PRO A 261 21.72 6.77 -20.64
CA PRO A 261 22.17 6.06 -21.83
C PRO A 261 23.58 5.53 -21.57
N SER A 262 23.78 4.23 -21.83
CA SER A 262 25.08 3.60 -21.66
C SER A 262 26.10 4.29 -22.59
N PRO A 263 27.30 4.65 -22.10
CA PRO A 263 28.32 5.22 -22.97
C PRO A 263 28.66 4.20 -24.07
N ALA A 264 28.66 4.68 -25.32
CA ALA A 264 28.97 3.91 -26.52
C ALA A 264 30.45 3.50 -26.58
#